data_AF-A0A379A9W4-F1
#
_entry.id   AF-A0A379A9W4-F1
#
_cell.length_a   1.000
_cell.length_b   1.000
_cell.length_c   1.000
_cell.angle_alpha   90.00
_cell.angle_beta   90.00
_cell.angle_gamma   90.00
#
_symmetry.space_group_name_H-M   'P 1'
#
loop_
_entity.id
_entity.type
_entity.pdbx_description
1 polymer ?
#
loop_
_entity_poly.entity_id
_entity_poly.type
_entity_poly.pdbx_seq_one_letter_code
_entity_poly.pdbx_strand_id
1 'polypeptide(L)'
;MAKTCVGSAWCRYGVGDSLGFGVMLENRYKGIRTPHKMKFGVSGCTRECAEAQGKDVGIIATEKGWNLYVCGNGGMKPRHGDLLAADLDQQTLITYLDRFMMFYIRTADKLQRTSLWLESLEGGIDYLRKVIVDDKLGLNGQMEQQLAALRASVSCEWKATLEDKDHLTRFAHFINSPQRDPGVQRVAERDQHRPARADERIAVTPD
;
A
#
# COMPACT_ATOMS: atom_id res chain seq x y z
N MET A 1 1.00 -1.20 -0.24
CA MET A 1 0.16 -2.17 -0.96
C MET A 1 -1.15 -2.31 -0.22
N ALA A 2 -2.26 -2.00 -0.91
CA ALA A 2 -3.62 -2.12 -0.39
C ALA A 2 -4.25 -3.40 -0.94
N LYS A 3 -4.64 -4.31 -0.05
CA LYS A 3 -5.49 -5.43 -0.46
C LYS A 3 -6.92 -4.91 -0.61
N THR A 4 -7.56 -5.24 -1.72
CA THR A 4 -8.95 -4.86 -1.97
C THR A 4 -9.78 -6.08 -2.32
N CYS A 5 -11.10 -6.01 -2.08
CA CYS A 5 -12.03 -6.87 -2.80
C CYS A 5 -12.42 -6.21 -4.12
N VAL A 6 -13.22 -6.91 -4.94
CA VAL A 6 -13.63 -6.41 -6.26
C VAL A 6 -14.63 -5.25 -6.23
N GLY A 7 -15.15 -4.91 -5.04
CA GLY A 7 -15.98 -3.73 -4.80
C GLY A 7 -17.31 -3.71 -5.57
N SER A 8 -17.95 -2.54 -5.62
CA SER A 8 -19.17 -2.30 -6.42
C SER A 8 -18.95 -2.42 -7.92
N ALA A 9 -17.69 -2.42 -8.39
CA ALA A 9 -17.35 -2.60 -9.80
C ALA A 9 -17.73 -4.00 -10.34
N TRP A 10 -17.63 -5.05 -9.50
CA TRP A 10 -17.86 -6.44 -9.95
C TRP A 10 -18.62 -7.32 -8.96
N CYS A 11 -18.80 -6.90 -7.71
CA CYS A 11 -19.55 -7.67 -6.72
C CYS A 11 -20.99 -7.17 -6.64
N ARG A 12 -21.97 -8.09 -6.78
CA ARG A 12 -23.40 -7.78 -6.58
C ARG A 12 -23.75 -7.23 -5.18
N TYR A 13 -22.88 -7.44 -4.21
CA TYR A 13 -23.02 -6.95 -2.83
C TYR A 13 -22.12 -5.75 -2.52
N GLY A 14 -21.32 -5.30 -3.49
CA GLY A 14 -20.42 -4.18 -3.31
C GLY A 14 -21.21 -2.89 -3.13
N VAL A 15 -20.95 -2.21 -2.01
CA VAL A 15 -21.52 -0.90 -1.67
C VAL A 15 -20.57 0.21 -2.15
N GLY A 16 -19.30 0.10 -1.79
CA GLY A 16 -18.26 1.04 -2.20
C GLY A 16 -17.33 0.49 -3.28
N ASP A 17 -16.76 1.40 -4.08
CA ASP A 17 -15.67 1.08 -5.01
C ASP A 17 -14.34 0.90 -4.25
N SER A 18 -14.11 -0.31 -3.75
CA SER A 18 -12.87 -0.64 -3.06
C SER A 18 -11.65 -0.70 -3.98
N LEU A 19 -11.83 -1.00 -5.28
CA LEU A 19 -10.72 -1.09 -6.23
C LEU A 19 -10.15 0.30 -6.52
N GLY A 20 -11.01 1.23 -6.97
CA GLY A 20 -10.60 2.61 -7.23
C GLY A 20 -10.04 3.29 -5.99
N PHE A 21 -10.67 3.07 -4.83
CA PHE A 21 -10.17 3.63 -3.57
C PHE A 21 -8.81 3.04 -3.18
N GLY A 22 -8.60 1.73 -3.33
CA GLY A 22 -7.29 1.10 -3.11
C GLY A 22 -6.18 1.71 -3.99
N VAL A 23 -6.44 1.88 -5.29
CA VAL A 23 -5.50 2.51 -6.24
C VAL A 23 -5.17 3.95 -5.84
N MET A 24 -6.17 4.72 -5.40
CA MET A 24 -5.97 6.07 -4.93
C MET A 24 -5.08 6.12 -3.68
N LEU A 25 -5.32 5.25 -2.69
CA LEU A 25 -4.52 5.16 -1.47
C LEU A 25 -3.07 4.77 -1.78
N GLU A 26 -2.84 3.81 -2.68
CA GLU A 26 -1.49 3.45 -3.10
C GLU A 26 -0.76 4.62 -3.75
N ASN A 27 -1.42 5.36 -4.64
CA ASN A 27 -0.82 6.55 -5.25
C ASN A 27 -0.61 7.68 -4.25
N ARG A 28 -1.45 7.77 -3.21
CA ARG A 28 -1.34 8.79 -2.17
C ARG A 28 -0.17 8.54 -1.23
N TYR A 29 0.05 7.30 -0.79
CA TYR A 29 1.02 6.98 0.26
C TYR A 29 2.30 6.28 -0.24
N LYS A 30 2.43 6.00 -1.55
CA LYS A 30 3.66 5.47 -2.13
C LYS A 30 4.86 6.37 -1.80
N GLY A 31 6.03 5.76 -1.59
CA GLY A 31 7.26 6.47 -1.26
C GLY A 31 7.40 6.91 0.21
N ILE A 32 6.31 6.91 0.99
CA ILE A 32 6.36 7.30 2.40
C ILE A 32 6.98 6.17 3.23
N ARG A 33 8.03 6.49 3.99
CA ARG A 33 8.71 5.56 4.90
C ARG A 33 8.05 5.60 6.27
N THR A 34 7.54 4.45 6.71
CA THR A 34 6.94 4.26 8.03
C THR A 34 7.91 3.54 8.97
N PRO A 35 7.78 3.69 10.30
CA PRO A 35 8.64 3.03 11.30
C PRO A 35 8.80 1.51 11.13
N HIS A 36 7.77 0.86 10.58
CA HIS A 36 7.78 -0.55 10.18
C HIS A 36 6.85 -0.78 8.97
N LYS A 37 6.92 -1.94 8.29
CA LYS A 37 6.01 -2.31 7.19
C LYS A 37 4.55 -2.11 7.59
N MET A 38 3.76 -1.53 6.69
CA MET A 38 2.33 -1.25 6.87
C MET A 38 1.50 -1.89 5.74
N LYS A 39 0.33 -2.45 6.07
CA LYS A 39 -0.64 -2.96 5.10
C LYS A 39 -1.97 -2.25 5.23
N PHE A 40 -2.60 -2.06 4.09
CA PHE A 40 -3.93 -1.48 3.96
C PHE A 40 -4.89 -2.55 3.47
N GLY A 41 -6.14 -2.49 3.92
CA GLY A 41 -7.22 -3.32 3.42
C GLY A 41 -8.45 -2.46 3.13
N VAL A 42 -9.01 -2.58 1.93
CA VAL A 42 -10.22 -1.85 1.53
C VAL A 42 -11.29 -2.85 1.10
N SER A 43 -12.36 -2.93 1.89
CA SER A 43 -13.51 -3.78 1.58
C SER A 43 -14.68 -2.93 1.12
N GLY A 44 -15.25 -3.27 -0.04
CA GLY A 44 -16.41 -2.58 -0.61
C GLY A 44 -17.73 -2.89 0.09
N CYS A 45 -17.76 -3.73 1.14
CA CYS A 45 -18.92 -3.93 2.02
C CYS A 45 -18.50 -4.61 3.33
N THR A 46 -19.43 -4.75 4.26
CA THR A 46 -19.24 -5.37 5.59
C THR A 46 -18.92 -6.87 5.57
N ARG A 47 -19.02 -7.54 4.41
CA ARG A 47 -18.53 -8.93 4.23
C ARG A 47 -17.00 -9.04 4.24
N GLU A 48 -16.31 -7.90 4.15
CA GLU A 48 -14.93 -7.77 4.60
C GLU A 48 -13.90 -8.65 3.84
N CYS A 49 -14.16 -9.01 2.58
CA CYS A 49 -13.31 -9.95 1.82
C CYS A 49 -11.84 -9.51 1.62
N ALA A 50 -11.45 -8.29 1.99
CA ALA A 50 -10.06 -7.82 1.97
C ALA A 50 -9.30 -8.06 3.30
N GLU A 51 -9.94 -8.67 4.30
CA GLU A 51 -9.46 -8.76 5.70
C GLU A 51 -8.98 -7.41 6.25
N ALA A 52 -9.72 -6.34 5.93
CA ALA A 52 -9.45 -4.96 6.33
C ALA A 52 -9.19 -4.80 7.84
N GLN A 53 -9.96 -5.46 8.71
CA GLN A 53 -9.76 -5.38 10.16
C GLN A 53 -8.46 -6.06 10.61
N GLY A 54 -7.90 -6.99 9.83
CA GLY A 54 -6.61 -7.61 10.11
C GLY A 54 -5.39 -6.80 9.64
N LYS A 55 -5.58 -5.64 9.01
CA LYS A 55 -4.51 -4.81 8.47
C LYS A 55 -4.16 -3.65 9.41
N ASP A 56 -2.98 -3.06 9.21
CA ASP A 56 -2.55 -1.90 9.99
C ASP A 56 -3.50 -0.71 9.77
N VAL A 57 -4.12 -0.60 8.58
CA VAL A 57 -5.23 0.29 8.23
C VAL A 57 -6.32 -0.50 7.50
N GLY A 58 -7.54 -0.50 8.03
CA GLY A 58 -8.72 -1.15 7.45
C GLY A 58 -9.79 -0.13 7.07
N ILE A 59 -10.32 -0.24 5.86
CA ILE A 59 -11.38 0.63 5.35
C ILE A 59 -12.52 -0.26 4.87
N ILE A 60 -13.73 -0.03 5.37
CA ILE A 60 -14.91 -0.85 5.03
C ILE A 60 -16.06 0.05 4.64
N ALA A 61 -16.61 -0.15 3.44
CA ALA A 61 -17.79 0.57 2.99
C ALA A 61 -19.04 0.11 3.74
N THR A 62 -19.89 1.06 4.09
CA THR A 62 -21.24 0.89 4.63
C THR A 62 -22.22 1.68 3.78
N GLU A 63 -23.52 1.51 4.01
CA GLU A 63 -24.55 2.31 3.34
C GLU A 63 -24.48 3.81 3.68
N LYS A 64 -23.80 4.15 4.79
CA LYS A 64 -23.67 5.53 5.29
C LYS A 64 -22.33 6.18 4.95
N GLY A 65 -21.39 5.45 4.36
CA GLY A 65 -20.06 5.95 4.06
C GLY A 65 -18.98 4.88 4.29
N TRP A 66 -17.93 5.24 5.01
CA TRP A 66 -16.76 4.38 5.25
C TRP A 66 -16.40 4.32 6.73
N ASN A 67 -16.14 3.11 7.21
CA ASN A 67 -15.56 2.88 8.52
C ASN A 67 -14.04 2.75 8.41
N LEU A 68 -13.33 3.47 9.27
CA LEU A 68 -11.87 3.48 9.36
C LEU A 68 -11.43 2.73 10.63
N TYR A 69 -10.77 1.59 10.42
CA TYR A 69 -10.13 0.78 11.43
C TYR A 69 -8.62 0.97 11.38
N VAL A 70 -7.96 0.93 12.53
CA VAL A 70 -6.49 1.10 12.62
C VAL A 70 -5.86 0.08 13.57
N CYS A 71 -4.56 -0.12 13.41
CA CYS A 71 -3.72 -0.90 14.33
C CYS A 71 -4.06 -2.41 14.40
N GLY A 72 -4.63 -2.97 13.32
CA GLY A 72 -4.75 -4.42 13.16
C GLY A 72 -3.42 -5.09 12.81
N ASN A 73 -3.34 -6.40 13.01
CA ASN A 73 -2.13 -7.17 12.77
C ASN A 73 -2.47 -8.59 12.28
N GLY A 74 -2.02 -8.95 11.08
CA GLY A 74 -2.04 -10.33 10.56
C GLY A 74 -0.72 -11.10 10.77
N GLY A 75 0.13 -10.67 11.71
CA GLY A 75 1.44 -11.29 12.00
C GLY A 75 1.39 -12.40 13.04
N MET A 76 2.53 -12.65 13.70
CA MET A 76 2.68 -13.73 14.71
C MET A 76 1.66 -13.66 15.85
N LYS A 77 1.30 -12.44 16.29
CA LYS A 77 0.25 -12.19 17.27
C LYS A 77 -0.92 -11.50 16.55
N PRO A 78 -1.87 -12.26 15.99
CA PRO A 78 -2.96 -11.68 15.23
C PRO A 78 -3.85 -10.80 16.14
N ARG A 79 -4.32 -9.68 15.60
CA ARG A 79 -5.15 -8.70 16.30
C ARG A 79 -6.06 -7.99 15.30
N HIS A 80 -7.33 -7.81 15.63
CA HIS A 80 -8.22 -6.94 14.87
C HIS A 80 -7.94 -5.47 15.18
N GLY A 81 -8.02 -4.63 14.16
CA GLY A 81 -7.91 -3.19 14.31
C GLY A 81 -9.12 -2.61 15.05
N ASP A 82 -8.90 -1.48 15.71
CA ASP A 82 -9.93 -0.77 16.44
C ASP A 82 -10.60 0.26 15.53
N LEU A 83 -11.91 0.45 15.73
CA LEU A 83 -12.66 1.47 15.02
C LEU A 83 -12.22 2.86 15.48
N LEU A 84 -11.57 3.60 14.57
CA LEU A 84 -11.20 4.99 14.80
C LEU A 84 -12.41 5.89 14.63
N ALA A 85 -13.11 5.77 13.50
CA ALA A 85 -14.33 6.50 13.18
C ALA A 85 -15.19 5.73 12.14
N ALA A 86 -16.49 5.97 12.18
CA ALA A 86 -17.49 5.33 11.33
C ALA A 86 -18.23 6.35 10.47
N ASP A 87 -18.93 5.86 9.45
CA ASP A 87 -19.85 6.63 8.59
C ASP A 87 -19.19 7.89 7.98
N LEU A 88 -17.91 7.77 7.61
CA LEU A 88 -17.13 8.86 7.04
C LEU A 88 -17.39 9.00 5.54
N ASP A 89 -17.44 10.24 5.05
CA ASP A 89 -17.19 10.49 3.64
C ASP A 89 -15.70 10.24 3.30
N GLN A 90 -15.41 10.06 2.01
CA GLN A 90 -14.06 9.72 1.56
C GLN A 90 -13.03 10.81 1.86
N GLN A 91 -13.43 12.09 1.81
CA GLN A 91 -12.51 13.22 2.05
C GLN A 91 -12.13 13.27 3.53
N THR A 92 -13.10 13.17 4.43
CA THR A 92 -12.85 13.14 5.88
C THR A 92 -12.02 11.93 6.28
N LEU A 93 -12.31 10.74 5.72
CA LEU A 93 -11.51 9.54 5.95
C LEU A 93 -10.04 9.75 5.58
N ILE A 94 -9.79 10.33 4.41
CA ILE A 94 -8.43 10.60 3.96
C ILE A 94 -7.72 11.57 4.88
N THR A 95 -8.39 12.63 5.33
CA THR A 95 -7.83 13.58 6.29
C THR A 95 -7.45 12.88 7.61
N TYR A 96 -8.31 12.01 8.15
CA TYR A 96 -8.00 11.28 9.39
C TYR A 96 -6.86 10.27 9.19
N LEU A 97 -6.83 9.61 8.05
CA LEU A 97 -5.77 8.67 7.71
C LEU A 97 -4.42 9.38 7.54
N ASP A 98 -4.39 10.54 6.89
CA ASP A 98 -3.17 11.36 6.77
C ASP A 98 -2.58 11.72 8.14
N ARG A 99 -3.44 12.20 9.05
CA ARG A 99 -3.07 12.53 10.43
C ARG A 99 -2.57 11.30 11.18
N PHE A 100 -3.28 10.16 11.06
CA PHE A 100 -2.88 8.89 11.67
C PHE A 100 -1.49 8.47 11.19
N MET A 101 -1.25 8.52 9.88
CA MET A 101 0.03 8.15 9.28
C MET A 101 1.17 9.00 9.84
N MET A 102 0.99 10.32 9.88
CA MET A 102 2.01 11.22 10.40
C MET A 102 2.21 11.09 11.90
N PHE A 103 1.14 10.90 12.67
CA PHE A 103 1.25 10.71 14.11
C PHE A 103 2.02 9.42 14.44
N TYR A 104 1.71 8.33 13.75
CA TYR A 104 2.46 7.07 13.86
C TYR A 104 3.93 7.25 13.44
N ILE A 105 4.20 7.91 12.31
CA ILE A 105 5.57 8.15 11.83
C ILE A 105 6.41 8.94 12.86
N ARG A 106 5.79 9.91 13.53
CA ARG A 106 6.48 10.79 14.49
C ARG A 106 6.68 10.18 15.88
N THR A 107 5.78 9.30 16.31
CA THR A 107 5.71 8.88 17.73
C THR A 107 6.06 7.42 17.96
N ALA A 108 6.01 6.57 16.94
CA ALA A 108 6.35 5.17 17.11
C ALA A 108 7.87 4.94 17.07
N ASP A 109 8.32 3.96 17.83
CA ASP A 109 9.70 3.52 17.85
C ASP A 109 10.12 2.85 16.54
N LYS A 110 11.43 2.80 16.31
CA LYS A 110 12.02 2.10 15.16
C LYS A 110 11.58 0.64 15.17
N LEU A 111 11.12 0.14 14.02
CA LEU A 111 10.63 -1.23 13.84
C LEU A 111 9.42 -1.62 14.70
N GLN A 112 8.72 -0.64 15.29
CA GLN A 112 7.49 -0.90 16.05
C GLN A 112 6.30 -1.08 15.09
N ARG A 113 5.42 -2.06 15.35
CA ARG A 113 4.15 -2.23 14.62
C ARG A 113 3.10 -1.27 15.15
N THR A 114 2.16 -0.85 14.31
CA THR A 114 1.01 0.00 14.72
C THR A 114 0.22 -0.61 15.87
N SER A 115 0.06 -1.94 15.91
CA SER A 115 -0.62 -2.62 17.02
C SER A 115 0.10 -2.45 18.36
N LEU A 116 1.42 -2.65 18.39
CA LEU A 116 2.24 -2.50 19.60
C LEU A 116 2.40 -1.03 19.98
N TRP A 117 2.46 -0.15 18.98
CA TRP A 117 2.45 1.29 19.18
C TRP A 117 1.16 1.74 19.85
N LEU A 118 -0.01 1.28 19.39
CA LEU A 118 -1.28 1.60 20.03
C LEU A 118 -1.34 1.11 21.48
N GLU A 119 -0.85 -0.10 21.75
CA GLU A 119 -0.75 -0.65 23.13
C GLU A 119 0.16 0.20 24.03
N SER A 120 1.17 0.86 23.47
CA SER A 120 2.06 1.76 24.22
C SER A 120 1.47 3.14 24.50
N LEU A 121 0.40 3.54 23.78
CA LEU A 121 -0.26 4.81 24.02
C LEU A 121 -1.18 4.72 25.23
N GLU A 122 -0.95 5.58 26.22
CA GLU A 122 -1.85 5.70 27.37
C GLU A 122 -3.25 6.15 26.91
N GLY A 123 -4.26 5.33 27.20
CA GLY A 123 -5.63 5.53 26.72
C GLY A 123 -5.92 4.94 25.33
N GLY A 124 -4.95 4.29 24.69
CA GLY A 124 -5.15 3.48 23.48
C GLY A 124 -5.92 4.19 22.37
N ILE A 125 -6.97 3.54 21.86
CA ILE A 125 -7.78 4.06 20.75
C ILE A 125 -8.53 5.36 21.10
N ASP A 126 -8.94 5.55 22.34
CA ASP A 126 -9.66 6.76 22.74
C ASP A 126 -8.73 7.98 22.79
N TYR A 127 -7.49 7.79 23.24
CA TYR A 127 -6.47 8.81 23.14
C TYR A 127 -6.18 9.14 21.67
N LEU A 128 -5.96 8.11 20.84
CA LEU A 128 -5.70 8.29 19.42
C LEU A 128 -6.84 9.04 18.72
N ARG A 129 -8.11 8.70 19.01
CA ARG A 129 -9.27 9.41 18.47
C ARG A 129 -9.25 10.90 18.82
N LYS A 130 -8.96 11.25 20.08
CA LYS A 130 -8.85 12.66 20.51
C LYS A 130 -7.73 13.42 19.80
N VAL A 131 -6.60 12.76 19.52
CA VAL A 131 -5.50 13.39 18.78
C VAL A 131 -5.89 13.62 17.32
N ILE A 132 -6.43 12.59 16.65
CA ILE A 132 -6.67 12.61 15.20
C ILE A 132 -7.93 13.39 14.82
N VAL A 133 -9.02 13.21 15.57
CA VAL A 133 -10.34 13.79 15.28
C VAL A 133 -10.48 15.15 15.96
N ASP A 134 -10.23 15.21 17.27
CA ASP A 134 -10.51 16.40 18.09
C ASP A 134 -9.33 17.39 18.14
N ASP A 135 -8.24 17.10 17.43
CA ASP A 135 -6.99 17.89 17.43
C ASP A 135 -6.47 18.22 18.84
N LYS A 136 -6.57 17.26 19.78
CA LYS A 136 -6.21 17.45 21.20
C LYS A 136 -4.80 18.06 21.40
N LEU A 137 -3.88 17.85 20.47
CA LEU A 137 -2.50 18.34 20.54
C LEU A 137 -2.26 19.62 19.71
N GLY A 138 -3.23 20.08 18.91
CA GLY A 138 -3.05 21.23 18.01
C GLY A 138 -2.04 20.99 16.89
N LEU A 139 -1.84 19.74 16.47
CA LEU A 139 -0.79 19.33 15.53
C LEU A 139 -1.34 18.94 14.15
N ASN A 140 -2.66 18.85 13.98
CA ASN A 140 -3.27 18.32 12.77
C ASN A 140 -2.85 19.09 11.50
N GLY A 141 -2.89 20.43 11.53
CA GLY A 141 -2.47 21.24 10.39
C GLY A 141 -0.99 21.02 10.01
N GLN A 142 -0.11 20.90 11.00
CA GLN A 142 1.31 20.63 10.75
C GLN A 142 1.53 19.22 10.17
N MET A 143 0.78 18.22 10.65
CA MET A 143 0.84 16.86 10.14
C MET A 143 0.37 16.78 8.68
N GLU A 144 -0.75 17.43 8.36
CA GLU A 144 -1.29 17.50 7.00
C GLU A 144 -0.29 18.16 6.03
N GLN A 145 0.32 19.27 6.42
CA GLN A 145 1.35 19.95 5.61
C GLN A 145 2.58 19.07 5.37
N GLN A 146 3.06 18.37 6.39
CA GLN A 146 4.19 17.46 6.24
C GLN A 146 3.89 16.30 5.31
N LEU A 147 2.71 15.69 5.42
CA LEU A 147 2.32 14.63 4.51
C LEU A 147 2.21 15.16 3.07
N ALA A 148 1.66 16.36 2.87
CA ALA A 148 1.61 16.99 1.56
C ALA A 148 3.01 17.21 0.97
N ALA A 149 3.98 17.66 1.77
CA ALA A 149 5.38 17.80 1.37
C ALA A 149 6.02 16.45 1.01
N LEU A 150 5.80 15.41 1.81
CA LEU A 150 6.28 14.06 1.51
C LEU A 150 5.71 13.56 0.18
N ARG A 151 4.41 13.75 -0.06
CA ARG A 151 3.76 13.36 -1.32
C ARG A 151 4.33 14.08 -2.52
N ALA A 152 4.58 15.38 -2.39
CA ALA A 152 5.19 16.20 -3.45
C ALA A 152 6.62 15.76 -3.79
N SER A 153 7.34 15.17 -2.82
CA SER A 153 8.72 14.72 -3.00
C SER A 153 8.87 13.36 -3.71
N VAL A 154 7.77 12.62 -3.89
CA VAL A 154 7.80 11.27 -4.48
C VAL A 154 8.13 11.36 -5.98
N SER A 155 9.18 10.65 -6.40
CA SER A 155 9.51 10.43 -7.80
C SER A 155 9.38 8.95 -8.17
N CYS A 156 9.10 8.67 -9.45
CA CYS A 156 9.06 7.31 -9.95
C CYS A 156 10.46 6.89 -10.42
N GLU A 157 11.15 6.08 -9.63
CA GLU A 157 12.52 5.62 -9.92
C GLU A 157 12.60 4.87 -11.25
N TRP A 158 11.59 4.07 -11.60
CA TRP A 158 11.52 3.38 -12.88
C TRP A 158 11.38 4.34 -14.06
N LYS A 159 10.53 5.36 -13.93
CA LYS A 159 10.40 6.38 -14.97
C LYS A 159 11.72 7.13 -15.16
N ALA A 160 12.36 7.55 -14.07
CA ALA A 160 13.66 8.21 -14.11
C ALA A 160 14.72 7.31 -14.76
N THR A 161 14.72 6.01 -14.44
CA THR A 161 15.62 5.02 -15.05
C THR A 161 15.39 4.85 -16.54
N LEU A 162 14.14 4.87 -17.01
CA LEU A 162 13.80 4.74 -18.42
C LEU A 162 14.13 6.01 -19.23
N GLU A 163 14.10 7.18 -18.58
CA GLU A 163 14.43 8.46 -19.19
C GLU A 163 15.95 8.70 -19.29
N ASP A 164 16.74 8.03 -18.44
CA ASP A 164 18.20 8.10 -18.44
C ASP A 164 18.82 6.97 -19.30
N LYS A 165 19.36 7.34 -20.47
CA LYS A 165 20.03 6.40 -21.38
C LYS A 165 21.23 5.70 -20.75
N ASP A 166 21.96 6.35 -19.85
CA ASP A 166 23.12 5.76 -19.19
C ASP A 166 22.68 4.68 -18.20
N HIS A 167 21.55 4.86 -17.52
CA HIS A 167 20.97 3.84 -16.65
C HIS A 167 20.48 2.61 -17.42
N LEU A 168 19.99 2.77 -18.66
CA LEU A 168 19.57 1.65 -19.50
C LEU A 168 20.70 0.65 -19.78
N THR A 169 21.96 1.10 -19.79
CA THR A 169 23.13 0.22 -19.99
C THR A 169 23.27 -0.84 -18.89
N ARG A 170 22.73 -0.59 -17.69
CA ARG A 170 22.73 -1.54 -16.56
C ARG A 170 21.82 -2.74 -16.78
N PHE A 171 20.90 -2.67 -17.74
CA PHE A 171 19.95 -3.74 -18.06
C PHE A 171 20.41 -4.60 -19.25
N ALA A 172 21.70 -4.55 -19.60
CA ALA A 172 22.31 -5.46 -20.56
C ALA A 172 22.45 -6.89 -20.00
N HIS A 173 22.44 -7.88 -20.90
CA HIS A 173 22.59 -9.29 -20.50
C HIS A 173 23.99 -9.59 -19.96
N PHE A 174 25.02 -9.00 -20.57
CA PHE A 174 26.41 -9.08 -20.14
C PHE A 174 27.02 -7.69 -20.01
N ILE A 175 27.90 -7.50 -19.03
CA ILE A 175 28.59 -6.22 -18.80
C ILE A 175 29.66 -5.97 -19.87
N ASN A 176 30.26 -7.04 -20.38
CA ASN A 176 31.43 -7.02 -21.26
C ASN A 176 31.12 -7.42 -22.71
N SER A 177 29.86 -7.74 -23.04
CA SER A 177 29.47 -8.17 -24.38
C SER A 177 28.10 -7.62 -24.78
N PRO A 178 27.95 -7.08 -26.00
CA PRO A 178 26.65 -6.71 -26.54
C PRO A 178 25.82 -7.94 -27.00
N GLN A 179 26.41 -9.14 -27.01
CA GLN A 179 25.72 -10.36 -27.40
C GLN A 179 24.64 -10.73 -26.37
N ARG A 180 23.57 -11.37 -26.81
CA ARG A 180 22.57 -11.96 -25.91
C ARG A 180 23.05 -13.33 -25.46
N ASP A 181 22.56 -13.79 -24.32
CA ASP A 181 22.81 -15.17 -23.89
C ASP A 181 22.05 -16.15 -24.79
N PRO A 182 22.76 -16.99 -25.55
CA PRO A 182 22.15 -17.95 -26.46
C PRO A 182 21.38 -19.05 -25.72
N GLY A 183 21.57 -19.21 -24.41
CA GLY A 183 20.78 -20.10 -23.56
C GLY A 183 19.39 -19.57 -23.23
N VAL A 184 19.14 -18.26 -23.35
CA VAL A 184 17.83 -17.65 -23.11
C VAL A 184 17.02 -17.61 -24.41
N GLN A 185 16.42 -18.75 -24.74
CA GLN A 185 15.58 -18.93 -25.93
C GLN A 185 14.10 -18.76 -25.58
N ARG A 186 13.36 -18.04 -26.43
CA ARG A 186 11.93 -17.77 -26.25
C ARG A 186 11.13 -18.36 -27.41
N VAL A 187 9.95 -18.88 -27.11
CA VAL A 187 8.99 -19.42 -28.08
C VAL A 187 7.71 -18.59 -27.99
N ALA A 188 7.11 -18.28 -29.15
CA ALA A 188 5.82 -17.62 -29.20
C ALA A 188 4.71 -18.62 -28.82
N GLU A 189 3.86 -18.23 -27.87
CA GLU A 189 2.68 -19.00 -27.48
C GLU A 189 1.49 -18.03 -27.39
N ARG A 190 0.56 -18.16 -28.35
CA ARG A 190 -0.52 -17.18 -28.57
C ARG A 190 0.08 -15.79 -28.80
N ASP A 191 -0.43 -14.76 -28.14
CA ASP A 191 0.05 -13.36 -28.25
C ASP A 191 1.18 -13.02 -27.27
N GLN A 192 1.80 -14.02 -26.63
CA GLN A 192 2.88 -13.82 -25.67
C GLN A 192 4.11 -14.66 -26.03
N HIS A 193 5.24 -14.32 -25.39
CA HIS A 193 6.47 -15.10 -25.48
C HIS A 193 6.70 -15.79 -24.14
N ARG A 194 7.18 -17.03 -24.17
CA ARG A 194 7.63 -17.76 -22.97
C ARG A 194 9.03 -18.34 -23.18
N PRO A 195 9.74 -18.73 -22.10
CA PRO A 195 10.95 -19.51 -22.23
C PRO A 195 10.71 -20.81 -23.03
N ALA A 196 11.68 -21.18 -23.87
CA ALA A 196 11.69 -22.45 -24.57
C ALA A 196 11.79 -23.62 -23.58
N ARG A 197 10.94 -24.63 -23.77
CA ARG A 197 11.02 -25.91 -23.05
C ARG A 197 12.25 -26.69 -23.53
N ALA A 198 12.62 -27.74 -22.80
CA ALA A 198 13.86 -28.47 -23.06
C ALA A 198 13.94 -29.05 -24.49
N ASP A 199 12.81 -29.51 -25.02
CA ASP A 199 12.63 -30.07 -26.37
C ASP A 199 12.58 -29.02 -27.48
N GLU A 200 12.28 -27.76 -27.15
CA GLU A 200 12.17 -26.64 -28.09
C GLU A 200 13.48 -25.84 -28.19
N ARG A 201 14.47 -26.15 -27.34
CA ARG A 201 15.77 -25.44 -27.32
C ARG A 201 16.65 -25.92 -28.46
N ILE A 202 17.18 -24.96 -29.21
CA ILE A 202 18.22 -25.16 -30.22
C ILE A 202 19.56 -25.28 -29.49
N ALA A 203 20.40 -26.23 -29.90
CA ALA A 203 21.72 -26.42 -29.30
C ALA A 203 22.58 -25.16 -29.49
N VAL A 204 23.09 -24.60 -28.40
CA VAL A 204 24.07 -23.52 -28.43
C VAL A 204 25.43 -24.12 -28.75
N THR A 205 25.95 -23.85 -29.94
CA THR A 205 27.31 -24.21 -30.32
C THR A 205 28.22 -23.01 -29.99
N PRO A 206 29.29 -23.18 -29.20
CA PRO A 206 30.28 -22.13 -29.05
C PRO A 206 31.05 -21.98 -30.37
N ASP A 207 31.15 -20.75 -30.87
CA ASP A 207 32.04 -20.37 -31.97
C ASP A 207 33.51 -20.47 -31.55
#